data_AF-A0AAD9NGA3-F1
#
_entry.id   AF-A0AAD9NGA3-F1
#
_cell.length_a   1.000
_cell.length_b   1.000
_cell.length_c   1.000
_cell.angle_alpha   90.00
_cell.angle_beta   90.00
_cell.angle_gamma   90.00
#
_symmetry.space_group_name_H-M   'P 1'
#
loop_
_entity.id
_entity.type
_entity.pdbx_description
1 polymer ?
#
loop_
_entity_poly.entity_id
_entity_poly.type
_entity_poly.pdbx_seq_one_letter_code
_entity_poly.pdbx_strand_id
1 'polypeptide(L)' 'MMANNTQIENVDTCIYLRQGYSTRDKNQDKEIQRRITAGSRAFAKHRDIFKGNIGTCLKRQVEISCVHPAMTYGAET' A
#
# COMPACT_ATOMS: atom_id res chain seq x y z
N MET A 1 20.40 12.64 -13.71
CA MET A 1 20.62 11.18 -13.55
C MET A 1 20.46 10.54 -14.94
N MET A 2 21.27 9.54 -15.29
CA MET A 2 21.19 8.87 -16.60
C MET A 2 20.61 7.47 -16.39
N ALA A 3 19.57 7.10 -17.14
CA ALA A 3 19.14 5.72 -17.27
C ALA A 3 19.06 5.37 -18.75
N ASN A 4 19.66 4.25 -19.16
CA ASN A 4 19.65 3.74 -20.53
C ASN A 4 19.93 4.83 -21.59
N ASN A 5 21.04 5.57 -21.44
CA ASN A 5 21.45 6.67 -22.33
C ASN A 5 20.44 7.83 -22.50
N THR A 6 19.41 7.90 -21.66
CA THR A 6 18.43 8.99 -21.67
C THR A 6 18.66 9.88 -20.45
N GLN A 7 18.71 11.19 -20.69
CA GLN A 7 18.83 12.18 -19.63
C GLN A 7 17.50 12.25 -18.87
N ILE A 8 17.51 11.82 -17.60
CA ILE A 8 16.33 11.93 -16.74
C ILE A 8 16.27 13.34 -16.16
N GLU A 9 15.19 14.04 -16.48
CA GLU A 9 14.83 15.31 -15.88
C GLU A 9 14.25 15.09 -14.48
N ASN A 10 14.66 15.93 -13.53
CA ASN A 10 14.17 15.85 -12.16
C ASN A 10 12.91 16.71 -12.04
N VAL A 11 11.78 16.09 -11.73
CA VAL A 11 10.47 16.77 -11.70
C VAL A 11 10.01 16.93 -10.25
N ASP A 12 9.75 18.17 -9.85
CA ASP A 12 9.37 18.53 -8.46
C ASP A 12 7.95 18.07 -8.07
N THR A 13 7.09 17.86 -9.05
CA THR A 13 5.68 17.45 -8.86
C THR A 13 5.21 16.53 -9.96
N CYS A 14 4.56 15.42 -9.63
CA CYS A 14 3.88 14.56 -10.59
C CYS A 14 2.44 14.27 -10.16
N ILE A 15 1.55 14.08 -11.13
CA ILE A 15 0.20 13.57 -10.86
C ILE A 15 0.21 12.09 -11.19
N TYR A 16 0.04 11.27 -10.17
CA TYR A 16 0.02 9.82 -10.30
C TYR A 16 -1.27 9.25 -9.74
N LEU A 17 -1.99 8.45 -10.54
CA LEU A 17 -3.30 7.89 -10.19
C LEU A 17 -4.27 8.95 -9.59
N ARG A 18 -4.33 10.13 -10.21
CA ARG A 18 -5.13 11.30 -9.80
C ARG A 18 -4.74 11.92 -8.45
N GLN A 19 -3.56 11.59 -7.93
CA GLN A 19 -2.99 12.22 -6.74
C GLN A 19 -1.74 13.02 -7.10
N GLY A 20 -1.67 14.25 -6.60
CA GLY A 20 -0.47 15.07 -6.73
C GLY A 20 0.57 14.63 -5.71
N TYR A 21 1.74 14.26 -6.21
CA TYR A 21 2.94 13.99 -5.41
C TYR A 21 3.93 15.11 -5.68
N SER A 22 4.55 15.61 -4.62
CA SER A 22 5.68 16.53 -4.74
C SER A 22 6.87 15.97 -3.98
N THR A 23 8.06 16.09 -4.55
CA THR A 23 9.31 15.78 -3.85
C THR A 23 9.54 16.69 -2.64
N ARG A 24 8.88 17.86 -2.58
CA ARG A 24 8.93 18.81 -1.46
C ARG A 24 7.90 18.50 -0.37
N ASP A 25 6.81 17.83 -0.73
CA ASP A 25 5.70 17.56 0.18
C ASP A 25 5.90 16.17 0.81
N LYS A 26 6.33 16.15 2.08
CA LYS A 26 6.51 14.93 2.89
C LYS A 26 5.17 14.33 3.29
N ASN A 27 4.20 14.28 2.39
CA ASN A 27 2.84 13.80 2.62
C ASN A 27 2.75 12.28 2.83
N GLN A 28 3.87 11.67 3.23
CA GLN A 28 4.02 10.28 3.63
C GLN A 28 3.05 9.95 4.77
N ASP A 29 2.77 10.87 5.68
CA ASP A 29 1.81 10.65 6.77
C ASP A 29 0.40 10.36 6.25
N LYS A 30 -0.06 11.08 5.22
CA LYS A 30 -1.38 10.81 4.62
C LYS A 30 -1.40 9.46 3.90
N GLU A 31 -0.30 9.07 3.29
CA GLU A 31 -0.19 7.76 2.62
C GLU A 31 -0.12 6.62 3.64
N ILE A 32 0.67 6.77 4.71
CA ILE A 32 0.73 5.85 5.84
C ILE A 32 -0.67 5.65 6.44
N GLN A 33 -1.40 6.72 6.71
CA GLN A 33 -2.76 6.64 7.26
C GLN A 33 -3.74 5.94 6.32
N ARG A 34 -3.65 6.20 5.00
CA ARG A 34 -4.47 5.47 4.02
C ARG A 34 -4.17 3.97 4.04
N ARG A 35 -2.90 3.58 4.09
CA ARG A 35 -2.48 2.17 4.13
C ARG A 35 -2.94 1.47 5.42
N ILE A 36 -2.79 2.10 6.58
CA ILE A 36 -3.31 1.59 7.86
C ILE A 36 -4.82 1.38 7.77
N THR A 37 -5.54 2.36 7.22
CA THR A 37 -7.00 2.30 7.06
C THR A 37 -7.41 1.17 6.10
N ALA A 38 -6.72 1.02 4.98
CA ALA A 38 -6.98 -0.03 4.00
C ALA A 38 -6.74 -1.43 4.58
N GLY A 39 -5.60 -1.64 5.24
CA GLY A 39 -5.29 -2.88 5.96
C GLY A 39 -6.32 -3.20 7.03
N SER A 40 -6.70 -2.20 7.84
CA SER A 40 -7.72 -2.36 8.88
C SER A 40 -9.08 -2.76 8.30
N ARG A 41 -9.50 -2.17 7.18
CA ARG A 41 -10.75 -2.53 6.48
C ARG A 41 -10.70 -3.95 5.91
N ALA A 42 -9.59 -4.35 5.29
CA ALA A 42 -9.40 -5.69 4.76
C ALA A 42 -9.42 -6.75 5.88
N PHE A 43 -8.74 -6.47 7.01
CA PHE A 43 -8.79 -7.32 8.19
C PHE A 43 -10.21 -7.44 8.74
N ALA A 44 -10.92 -6.32 8.89
CA ALA A 44 -12.30 -6.31 9.40
C ALA A 44 -13.26 -7.13 8.52
N LYS A 45 -13.08 -7.10 7.19
CA LYS A 45 -13.86 -7.89 6.23
C LYS A 45 -13.72 -9.41 6.46
N HIS A 46 -12.55 -9.86 6.94
CA HIS A 46 -12.25 -11.26 7.19
C HIS A 46 -12.21 -11.60 8.69
N ARG A 47 -12.79 -10.76 9.55
CA ARG A 47 -12.73 -10.90 11.01
C ARG A 47 -13.18 -12.27 11.51
N ASP A 48 -14.20 -12.86 10.89
CA ASP A 48 -14.74 -14.16 11.32
C ASP A 48 -13.75 -15.31 11.10
N ILE A 49 -12.90 -15.22 10.08
CA ILE A 49 -11.81 -16.17 9.81
C ILE A 49 -10.75 -16.04 10.92
N PHE A 50 -10.36 -14.81 11.27
CA PHE A 50 -9.34 -14.57 12.30
C PHE A 50 -9.82 -14.92 13.72
N LYS A 51 -11.11 -14.70 14.02
CA LYS A 51 -11.73 -15.07 15.30
C LYS A 51 -12.17 -16.53 15.36
N GLY A 52 -12.34 -17.19 14.21
CA GLY A 52 -12.79 -18.57 14.12
C GLY A 52 -11.78 -19.57 14.66
N ASN A 53 -12.27 -20.76 15.02
CA ASN A 53 -11.46 -21.90 15.41
C ASN A 53 -10.90 -22.61 14.16
N ILE A 54 -10.01 -21.92 13.44
CA ILE A 54 -9.28 -22.45 12.30
C ILE A 54 -7.79 -22.45 12.59
N GLY A 55 -7.04 -23.34 11.92
CA GLY A 55 -5.61 -23.45 12.08
C GLY A 55 -4.86 -22.17 11.71
N THR A 56 -3.81 -21.86 12.45
CA THR A 56 -2.97 -20.65 12.25
C THR A 56 -2.39 -20.55 10.85
N CYS A 57 -2.10 -21.68 10.19
CA CYS A 57 -1.63 -21.72 8.80
C CYS A 57 -2.63 -21.04 7.84
N LEU A 58 -3.92 -21.34 7.98
CA LEU A 58 -4.97 -20.76 7.14
C LEU A 58 -5.20 -19.28 7.45
N LYS A 59 -5.16 -18.89 8.73
CA LYS A 59 -5.22 -17.47 9.13
C LYS A 59 -4.07 -16.67 8.50
N ARG A 60 -2.87 -17.23 8.54
CA ARG A 60 -1.68 -16.62 7.93
C ARG A 60 -1.82 -16.51 6.41
N GLN A 61 -2.36 -17.53 5.75
CA GLN A 61 -2.59 -17.48 4.30
C GLN A 61 -3.54 -16.34 3.94
N VAL A 62 -4.64 -16.15 4.67
CA VAL A 62 -5.61 -15.07 4.45
C VAL A 62 -4.99 -13.69 4.75
N GLU A 63 -4.14 -13.58 5.76
CA GLU A 63 -3.41 -12.35 6.04
C GLU A 63 -2.50 -11.97 4.86
N ILE A 64 -1.67 -12.90 4.37
CA ILE A 64 -0.73 -12.67 3.27
C ILE A 64 -1.45 -12.40 1.95
N SER A 65 -2.55 -13.10 1.65
CA SER A 65 -3.21 -12.98 0.35
C SER A 65 -4.28 -11.89 0.28
N CYS A 66 -4.85 -11.46 1.40
CA CYS A 66 -5.97 -10.52 1.40
C CYS A 66 -5.72 -9.23 2.19
N VAL A 67 -4.98 -9.29 3.31
CA VAL A 67 -4.77 -8.12 4.18
C VAL A 67 -3.49 -7.38 3.78
N HIS A 68 -2.39 -8.10 3.60
CA HIS A 68 -1.10 -7.53 3.21
C HIS A 68 -1.18 -6.74 1.89
N PRO A 69 -1.80 -7.27 0.81
CA PRO A 69 -1.90 -6.54 -0.46
C PRO A 69 -2.74 -5.27 -0.33
N ALA A 70 -3.74 -5.23 0.54
CA ALA A 70 -4.51 -4.00 0.76
C ALA A 70 -3.66 -2.86 1.37
N MET A 71 -2.59 -3.20 2.08
CA MET A 71 -1.63 -2.24 2.66
C MET A 71 -0.50 -1.89 1.68
N THR A 72 -0.09 -2.85 0.84
CA THR A 72 1.11 -2.74 -0.01
C THR A 72 0.83 -2.48 -1.48
N TYR A 73 -0.37 -2.73 -2.00
CA TYR A 73 -0.70 -2.50 -3.41
C TYR A 73 -0.55 -1.01 -3.80
N GLY A 74 -0.77 -0.08 -2.85
CA GLY A 74 -0.45 1.33 -3.04
C GLY A 74 1.05 1.68 -3.01
N ALA A 75 1.95 0.69 -2.91
CA ALA A 75 3.41 0.86 -2.89
C ALA A 75 4.11 0.33 -4.15
N GLU A 76 3.45 -0.55 -4.91
CA GLU A 76 3.93 -1.05 -6.21
C GLU A 76 3.47 -0.18 -7.39
N THR A 77 2.64 0.83 -7.09
CA THR A 77 2.20 1.84 -8.04
C THR A 77 2.91 3.15 -7.72
#